data_AF-A0A847PDM0-F1
#
_entry.id   AF-A0A847PDM0-F1
#
_cell.length_a   1.000
_cell.length_b   1.000
_cell.length_c   1.000
_cell.angle_alpha   90.00
_cell.angle_beta   90.00
_cell.angle_gamma   90.00
#
_symmetry.space_group_name_H-M   'P 1'
#
loop_
_entity.id
_entity.type
_entity.pdbx_description
1 polymer ?
#
loop_
_entity_poly.entity_id
_entity_poly.type
_entity_poly.pdbx_seq_one_letter_code
_entity_poly.pdbx_strand_id
1 'polypeptide(L)'
;MAASIRIFFSEGSGGTVEREGPALNVDLSSLEAHYHERGKRHVKGMARFLEFWESEGAALMAPRARMALMTAAEAEEAFGPEVLRHLSGAAFLTLSVWTLGIDLERRSGELMSSEGAVMQGFLLDVAGSIALYTMHNVLLDWMEREFQAIGKVLTGEFYPGLGGVDAALMEKIASRLGTRDTIGVEARSVSMLHPRKTQCSFVGAVAGTAQSSRVVIEPKPCVPCQGERCLYHQLGGCHMALVKGLRGGSRLSEADAKP
;
A
#
# COMPACT_ATOMS: atom_id res chain seq x y z
N MET A 1 -13.02 14.84 1.48
CA MET A 1 -13.83 14.03 0.53
C MET A 1 -13.21 12.64 0.44
N ALA A 2 -14.02 11.58 0.41
CA ALA A 2 -13.52 10.21 0.25
C ALA A 2 -13.48 9.84 -1.23
N ALA A 3 -12.38 9.26 -1.71
CA ALA A 3 -12.26 8.78 -3.09
C ALA A 3 -12.50 7.26 -3.13
N SER A 4 -13.41 6.77 -3.97
CA SER A 4 -13.56 5.32 -4.19
C SER A 4 -12.37 4.77 -4.97
N ILE A 5 -11.82 3.63 -4.54
CA ILE A 5 -10.76 2.94 -5.27
C ILE A 5 -11.37 2.23 -6.49
N ARG A 6 -10.80 2.42 -7.69
CA ARG A 6 -11.19 1.61 -8.86
C ARG A 6 -10.35 0.35 -8.96
N ILE A 7 -10.98 -0.83 -8.96
CA ILE A 7 -10.30 -2.13 -8.95
C ILE A 7 -10.50 -2.83 -10.30
N PHE A 8 -9.39 -3.15 -10.96
CA PHE A 8 -9.34 -3.94 -12.19
C PHE A 8 -8.94 -5.37 -11.84
N PHE A 9 -9.93 -6.25 -11.74
CA PHE A 9 -9.76 -7.60 -11.21
C PHE A 9 -9.82 -8.65 -12.33
N SER A 10 -8.98 -9.69 -12.25
CA SER A 10 -9.02 -10.85 -13.15
C SER A 10 -8.75 -12.14 -12.39
N GLU A 11 -9.37 -13.24 -12.83
CA GLU A 11 -9.12 -14.58 -12.31
C GLU A 11 -8.51 -15.46 -13.40
N GLY A 12 -7.33 -16.04 -13.14
CA GLY A 12 -6.59 -16.86 -14.10
C GLY A 12 -6.38 -16.15 -15.43
N SER A 13 -6.70 -16.85 -16.52
CA SER A 13 -6.68 -16.33 -17.90
C SER A 13 -7.94 -15.57 -18.32
N GLY A 14 -8.86 -15.29 -17.39
CA GLY A 14 -10.10 -14.57 -17.66
C GLY A 14 -9.90 -13.10 -18.02
N GLY A 15 -10.97 -12.48 -18.54
CA GLY A 15 -10.99 -11.04 -18.83
C GLY A 15 -10.84 -10.18 -17.57
N THR A 16 -10.35 -8.95 -17.74
CA THR A 16 -10.27 -7.96 -16.65
C THR A 16 -11.62 -7.25 -16.49
N VAL A 17 -12.14 -7.22 -15.27
CA VAL A 17 -13.40 -6.54 -14.91
C VAL A 17 -13.10 -5.37 -14.00
N GLU A 18 -13.67 -4.21 -14.32
CA GLU A 18 -13.65 -3.04 -13.44
C GLU A 18 -14.73 -3.16 -12.37
N ARG A 19 -14.34 -2.91 -11.11
CA ARG A 19 -15.21 -2.90 -9.95
C ARG A 19 -15.00 -1.62 -9.16
N GLU A 20 -16.08 -1.08 -8.61
CA GLU A 20 -15.96 -0.06 -7.58
C GLU A 20 -15.50 -0.72 -6.27
N GLY A 21 -14.40 -0.22 -5.74
CA GLY A 21 -13.81 -0.65 -4.49
C GLY A 21 -14.25 0.21 -3.30
N PRO A 22 -13.71 -0.08 -2.11
CA PRO A 22 -13.99 0.69 -0.91
C PRO A 22 -13.51 2.14 -1.00
N ALA A 23 -14.10 3.00 -0.16
CA ALA A 23 -13.70 4.40 -0.03
C ALA A 23 -12.33 4.53 0.66
N LEU A 24 -11.48 5.42 0.12
CA LEU A 24 -10.20 5.80 0.69
C LEU A 24 -10.36 7.07 1.53
N ASN A 25 -10.24 6.91 2.85
CA ASN A 25 -10.26 7.99 3.82
C ASN A 25 -8.85 8.18 4.41
N VAL A 26 -8.21 9.30 4.10
CA VAL A 26 -6.83 9.57 4.53
C VAL A 26 -6.85 10.32 5.85
N ASP A 27 -6.31 9.70 6.90
CA ASP A 27 -6.14 10.32 8.22
C ASP A 27 -4.77 10.98 8.33
N LEU A 28 -4.74 12.30 8.50
CA LEU A 28 -3.52 13.09 8.65
C LEU A 28 -3.23 13.47 10.12
N SER A 29 -3.92 12.88 11.09
CA SER A 29 -3.75 13.17 12.52
C SER A 29 -2.31 12.97 13.02
N SER A 30 -1.56 12.00 12.46
CA SER A 30 -0.15 11.79 12.78
C SER A 30 0.72 12.99 12.36
N LEU A 31 0.37 13.61 11.24
CA LEU A 31 1.02 14.80 10.71
C LEU A 31 0.77 15.99 11.65
N GLU A 32 -0.48 16.18 12.06
CA GLU A 32 -0.88 17.22 13.02
C GLU A 32 -0.14 17.09 14.35
N ALA A 33 -0.20 15.90 14.96
CA ALA A 33 0.45 15.62 16.24
C ALA A 33 1.94 15.96 16.20
N HIS A 34 2.64 15.53 15.14
CA HIS A 34 4.07 15.77 14.97
C HIS A 34 4.44 17.27 14.98
N TYR A 35 3.63 18.11 14.33
CA TYR A 35 3.93 19.54 14.24
C TYR A 35 3.42 20.34 15.44
N HIS A 36 2.41 19.86 16.15
CA HIS A 36 2.01 20.40 17.44
C HIS A 36 3.14 20.31 18.48
N GLU A 37 3.85 19.18 18.54
CA GLU A 37 4.98 18.97 19.45
C GLU A 37 6.16 19.92 19.18
N ARG A 38 6.29 20.44 17.96
CA ARG A 38 7.39 21.34 17.55
C ARG A 38 7.11 22.83 17.81
N GLY A 39 5.92 23.19 18.26
CA GLY A 39 5.57 24.54 18.71
C GLY A 39 4.91 25.45 17.66
N LYS A 40 4.43 26.60 18.14
CA LYS A 40 3.43 27.47 17.47
C LYS A 40 3.77 27.87 16.02
N ARG A 41 5.05 28.11 15.70
CA ARG A 41 5.47 28.52 14.35
C ARG A 41 5.16 27.46 13.30
N HIS A 42 5.31 26.18 13.67
CA HIS A 42 5.10 25.08 12.74
C HIS A 42 3.62 24.70 12.58
N VAL A 43 2.82 24.90 13.62
CA VAL A 43 1.36 24.69 13.60
C VAL A 43 0.69 25.55 12.52
N LYS A 44 1.11 26.81 12.32
CA LYS A 44 0.52 27.67 11.29
C LYS A 44 0.75 27.15 9.87
N GLY A 45 1.95 26.64 9.59
CA GLY A 45 2.26 26.03 8.29
C GLY A 45 1.49 24.73 8.07
N MET A 46 1.33 23.93 9.14
CA MET A 46 0.51 22.72 9.12
C MET A 46 -0.96 23.02 8.84
N ALA A 47 -1.57 23.95 9.58
CA ALA A 47 -2.99 24.29 9.41
C ALA A 47 -3.31 24.72 7.98
N ARG A 48 -2.47 25.57 7.38
CA ARG A 48 -2.60 25.96 5.97
C ARG A 48 -2.48 24.75 5.01
N PHE A 49 -1.62 23.78 5.33
CA PHE A 49 -1.53 22.57 4.52
C PHE A 49 -2.80 21.71 4.63
N LEU A 50 -3.39 21.58 5.81
CA LEU A 50 -4.63 20.82 6.00
C LEU A 50 -5.80 21.46 5.25
N GLU A 51 -5.92 22.79 5.32
CA GLU A 51 -6.90 23.54 4.53
C GLU A 51 -6.73 23.26 3.02
N PHE A 52 -5.48 23.31 2.53
CA PHE A 52 -5.15 22.95 1.16
C PHE A 52 -5.48 21.49 0.82
N TRP A 53 -5.23 20.55 1.74
CA TRP A 53 -5.52 19.14 1.54
C TRP A 53 -7.02 18.91 1.37
N GLU A 54 -7.83 19.53 2.21
CA GLU A 54 -9.29 19.42 2.17
C GLU A 54 -9.89 20.05 0.92
N SER A 55 -9.37 21.21 0.48
CA SER A 55 -9.90 21.95 -0.67
C SER A 55 -9.45 21.40 -2.02
N GLU A 56 -8.19 20.98 -2.12
CA GLU A 56 -7.54 20.67 -3.41
C GLU A 56 -6.72 19.38 -3.35
N GLY A 57 -5.91 19.20 -2.32
CA GLY A 57 -4.89 18.15 -2.26
C GLY A 57 -5.46 16.74 -2.38
N ALA A 58 -6.55 16.45 -1.68
CA ALA A 58 -7.19 15.13 -1.73
C ALA A 58 -7.77 14.80 -3.11
N ALA A 59 -8.22 15.80 -3.87
CA ALA A 59 -8.80 15.62 -5.20
C ALA A 59 -7.75 15.27 -6.27
N LEU A 60 -6.46 15.44 -5.97
CA LEU A 60 -5.34 15.04 -6.84
C LEU A 60 -5.14 13.52 -6.87
N MET A 61 -5.78 12.78 -5.96
CA MET A 61 -5.71 11.33 -5.93
C MET A 61 -6.67 10.72 -6.93
N ALA A 62 -6.16 9.80 -7.75
CA ALA A 62 -6.94 8.94 -8.62
C ALA A 62 -6.66 7.47 -8.26
N PRO A 63 -7.16 6.98 -7.11
CA PRO A 63 -6.80 5.66 -6.60
C PRO A 63 -7.28 4.54 -7.52
N ARG A 64 -6.35 3.69 -7.97
CA ARG A 64 -6.61 2.53 -8.82
C ARG A 64 -5.80 1.32 -8.38
N ALA A 65 -6.38 0.13 -8.51
CA ALA A 65 -5.70 -1.13 -8.26
C ALA A 65 -5.91 -2.10 -9.43
N ARG A 66 -4.86 -2.82 -9.82
CA ARG A 66 -4.90 -3.95 -10.74
C ARG A 66 -4.57 -5.21 -9.96
N MET A 67 -5.48 -6.18 -9.97
CA MET A 67 -5.41 -7.36 -9.12
C MET A 67 -5.68 -8.64 -9.94
N ALA A 68 -4.78 -9.62 -9.86
CA ALA A 68 -4.91 -10.87 -10.57
C ALA A 68 -4.86 -12.04 -9.57
N LEU A 69 -5.95 -12.80 -9.49
CA LEU A 69 -6.02 -14.07 -8.76
C LEU A 69 -5.49 -15.20 -9.65
N MET A 70 -4.60 -16.00 -9.10
CA MET A 70 -3.98 -17.15 -9.76
C MET A 70 -3.78 -18.29 -8.76
N THR A 71 -3.61 -19.50 -9.27
CA THR A 71 -3.16 -20.67 -8.49
C THR A 71 -1.67 -20.55 -8.17
N ALA A 72 -1.20 -21.31 -7.18
CA ALA A 72 0.23 -21.40 -6.87
C ALA A 72 1.08 -21.85 -8.08
N ALA A 73 0.56 -22.80 -8.88
CA ALA A 73 1.25 -23.29 -10.07
C ALA A 73 1.40 -22.19 -11.14
N GLU A 74 0.34 -21.43 -11.42
CA GLU A 74 0.39 -20.30 -12.36
C GLU A 74 1.33 -19.20 -11.87
N ALA A 75 1.35 -18.93 -10.56
CA ALA A 75 2.27 -17.95 -9.97
C ALA A 75 3.74 -18.40 -10.08
N GLU A 76 4.04 -19.68 -9.84
CA GLU A 76 5.38 -20.24 -9.99
C GLU A 76 5.86 -20.19 -11.44
N GLU A 77 5.02 -20.58 -12.39
CA GLU A 77 5.32 -20.48 -13.81
C GLU A 77 5.55 -19.01 -14.21
N ALA A 78 4.71 -18.10 -13.73
CA ALA A 78 4.75 -16.70 -14.11
C ALA A 78 5.86 -15.91 -13.42
N PHE A 79 6.27 -16.21 -12.19
CA PHE A 79 7.18 -15.38 -11.38
C PHE A 79 8.36 -16.15 -10.76
N GLY A 80 8.37 -17.47 -10.87
CA GLY A 80 9.39 -18.34 -10.29
C GLY A 80 9.06 -18.79 -8.86
N PRO A 81 9.76 -19.81 -8.36
CA PRO A 81 9.47 -20.44 -7.06
C PRO A 81 9.78 -19.56 -5.86
N GLU A 82 10.57 -18.49 -6.03
CA GLU A 82 10.92 -17.57 -4.95
C GLU A 82 9.71 -16.88 -4.34
N VAL A 83 8.75 -16.45 -5.17
CA VAL A 83 7.50 -15.83 -4.70
C VAL A 83 6.74 -16.77 -3.76
N LEU A 84 6.72 -18.07 -4.08
CA LEU A 84 6.06 -19.08 -3.24
C LEU A 84 6.78 -19.36 -1.93
N ARG A 85 8.12 -19.18 -1.86
CA ARG A 85 8.85 -19.35 -0.59
C ARG A 85 8.37 -18.39 0.49
N HIS A 86 7.96 -17.18 0.09
CA HIS A 86 7.42 -16.17 1.02
C HIS A 86 5.98 -16.44 1.46
N LEU A 87 5.26 -17.30 0.73
CA LEU A 87 3.84 -17.60 0.94
C LEU A 87 3.64 -19.12 1.06
N SER A 88 4.49 -19.77 1.87
CA SER A 88 4.48 -21.23 2.02
C SER A 88 3.12 -21.74 2.44
N GLY A 89 2.62 -22.77 1.73
CA GLY A 89 1.31 -23.37 1.97
C GLY A 89 0.14 -22.66 1.29
N ALA A 90 0.35 -21.52 0.60
CA ALA A 90 -0.70 -20.88 -0.19
C ALA A 90 -1.08 -21.74 -1.41
N ALA A 91 -2.38 -21.96 -1.61
CA ALA A 91 -2.92 -22.63 -2.79
C ALA A 91 -3.27 -21.63 -3.90
N PHE A 92 -3.58 -20.39 -3.52
CA PHE A 92 -3.93 -19.28 -4.39
C PHE A 92 -3.11 -18.06 -4.04
N LEU A 93 -2.84 -17.21 -5.03
CA LEU A 93 -2.16 -15.95 -4.87
C LEU A 93 -2.95 -14.84 -5.55
N THR A 94 -2.94 -13.65 -4.95
CA THR A 94 -3.33 -12.42 -5.65
C THR A 94 -2.12 -11.52 -5.79
N LEU A 95 -1.74 -11.25 -7.04
CA LEU A 95 -0.80 -10.18 -7.36
C LEU A 95 -1.58 -8.87 -7.48
N SER A 96 -1.24 -7.92 -6.62
CA SER A 96 -1.87 -6.60 -6.56
C SER A 96 -0.86 -5.52 -6.90
N VAL A 97 -1.25 -4.56 -7.75
CA VAL A 97 -0.53 -3.32 -8.01
C VAL A 97 -1.49 -2.17 -7.82
N TRP A 98 -1.16 -1.18 -7.00
CA TRP A 98 -2.04 -0.05 -6.73
C TRP A 98 -1.29 1.27 -6.76
N THR A 99 -1.99 2.33 -7.19
CA THR A 99 -1.44 3.67 -7.37
C THR A 99 -2.43 4.74 -6.95
N LEU A 100 -1.92 5.90 -6.54
CA LEU A 100 -2.71 7.12 -6.35
C LEU A 100 -2.78 8.00 -7.62
N GLY A 101 -2.14 7.57 -8.72
CA GLY A 101 -2.00 8.37 -9.93
C GLY A 101 -0.85 9.37 -9.88
N ILE A 102 -0.66 10.10 -10.99
CA ILE A 102 0.51 10.97 -11.19
C ILE A 102 0.31 12.39 -10.64
N ASP A 103 -0.93 12.87 -10.52
CA ASP A 103 -1.19 14.29 -10.29
C ASP A 103 -0.73 14.78 -8.92
N LEU A 104 -0.89 13.98 -7.86
CA LEU A 104 -0.36 14.31 -6.53
C LEU A 104 1.16 14.45 -6.56
N GLU A 105 1.86 13.54 -7.25
CA GLU A 105 3.31 13.58 -7.40
C GLU A 105 3.75 14.82 -8.20
N ARG A 106 3.09 15.09 -9.34
CA ARG A 106 3.38 16.25 -10.18
C ARG A 106 3.20 17.54 -9.40
N ARG A 107 2.07 17.70 -8.71
CA ARG A 107 1.77 18.88 -7.90
C ARG A 107 2.75 19.04 -6.73
N SER A 108 3.13 17.94 -6.09
CA SER A 108 4.16 17.95 -5.06
C SER A 108 5.49 18.49 -5.61
N GLY A 109 5.92 18.00 -6.78
CA GLY A 109 7.15 18.45 -7.44
C GLY A 109 7.11 19.93 -7.83
N GLU A 110 5.99 20.40 -8.38
CA GLU A 110 5.76 21.82 -8.69
C GLU A 110 5.88 22.71 -7.44
N LEU A 111 5.24 22.33 -6.34
CA LEU A 111 5.30 23.06 -5.06
C LEU A 111 6.70 23.05 -4.46
N MET A 112 7.41 21.92 -4.53
CA MET A 112 8.79 21.81 -4.07
C MET A 112 9.78 22.67 -4.89
N SER A 113 9.44 22.95 -6.15
CA SER A 113 10.26 23.78 -7.04
C SER A 113 9.91 25.27 -6.96
N SER A 114 8.84 25.62 -6.24
CA SER A 114 8.34 26.98 -6.10
C SER A 114 8.87 27.65 -4.84
N GLU A 115 9.33 28.89 -4.95
CA GLU A 115 9.81 29.66 -3.80
C GLU A 115 8.71 29.82 -2.73
N GLY A 116 9.04 29.53 -1.47
CA GLY A 116 8.12 29.64 -0.34
C GLY A 116 7.08 28.51 -0.20
N ALA A 117 7.03 27.54 -1.12
CA ALA A 117 6.06 26.44 -1.09
C ALA A 117 6.68 25.06 -0.85
N VAL A 118 8.00 24.97 -0.64
CA VAL A 118 8.75 23.72 -0.45
C VAL A 118 8.13 22.81 0.61
N MET A 119 7.81 23.38 1.78
CA MET A 119 7.18 22.60 2.86
C MET A 119 5.79 22.08 2.48
N GLN A 120 4.99 22.85 1.74
CA GLN A 120 3.68 22.42 1.29
C GLN A 120 3.79 21.25 0.31
N GLY A 121 4.75 21.31 -0.62
CA GLY A 121 5.06 20.20 -1.52
C GLY A 121 5.51 18.95 -0.76
N PHE A 122 6.41 19.12 0.22
CA PHE A 122 6.84 18.01 1.08
C PHE A 122 5.70 17.35 1.85
N LEU A 123 4.83 18.14 2.48
CA LEU A 123 3.67 17.61 3.20
C LEU A 123 2.69 16.90 2.25
N LEU A 124 2.53 17.38 1.01
CA LEU A 124 1.72 16.71 -0.01
C LEU A 124 2.30 15.34 -0.39
N ASP A 125 3.62 15.22 -0.58
CA ASP A 125 4.25 13.92 -0.83
C ASP A 125 4.08 12.95 0.35
N VAL A 126 4.21 13.44 1.58
CA VAL A 126 3.98 12.65 2.80
C VAL A 126 2.52 12.20 2.91
N ALA A 127 1.55 13.09 2.68
CA ALA A 127 0.14 12.73 2.66
C ALA A 127 -0.17 11.68 1.59
N GLY A 128 0.48 11.77 0.41
CA GLY A 128 0.44 10.71 -0.60
C GLY A 128 0.99 9.38 -0.11
N SER A 129 2.07 9.36 0.69
CA SER A 129 2.55 8.11 1.31
C SER A 129 1.54 7.55 2.30
N ILE A 130 0.96 8.39 3.17
CA ILE A 130 -0.07 7.97 4.14
C ILE A 130 -1.25 7.35 3.38
N ALA A 131 -1.77 8.06 2.37
CA ALA A 131 -2.87 7.58 1.54
C ALA A 131 -2.58 6.25 0.85
N LEU A 132 -1.35 6.04 0.37
CA LEU A 132 -0.94 4.79 -0.29
C LEU A 132 -0.96 3.60 0.68
N TYR A 133 -0.52 3.80 1.93
CA TYR A 133 -0.57 2.77 2.97
C TYR A 133 -2.00 2.54 3.50
N THR A 134 -2.82 3.58 3.59
CA THR A 134 -4.25 3.43 3.92
C THR A 134 -4.97 2.63 2.83
N MET A 135 -4.70 2.95 1.56
CA MET A 135 -5.25 2.22 0.41
C MET A 135 -4.88 0.75 0.47
N HIS A 136 -3.64 0.43 0.84
CA HIS A 136 -3.21 -0.94 1.02
C HIS A 136 -4.03 -1.70 2.08
N ASN A 137 -4.20 -1.15 3.28
CA ASN A 137 -5.01 -1.76 4.33
C ASN A 137 -6.46 -2.00 3.87
N VAL A 138 -7.05 -0.99 3.23
CA VAL A 138 -8.42 -1.05 2.74
C VAL A 138 -8.59 -2.08 1.61
N LEU A 139 -7.58 -2.26 0.75
CA LEU A 139 -7.56 -3.30 -0.27
C LEU A 139 -7.43 -4.70 0.33
N LEU A 140 -6.63 -4.87 1.39
CA LEU A 140 -6.55 -6.15 2.11
C LEU A 140 -7.90 -6.51 2.76
N ASP A 141 -8.54 -5.56 3.44
CA ASP A 141 -9.86 -5.78 4.04
C ASP A 141 -10.92 -6.10 2.97
N TRP A 142 -10.82 -5.47 1.79
CA TRP A 142 -11.67 -5.80 0.65
C TRP A 142 -11.40 -7.22 0.13
N MET A 143 -10.13 -7.57 -0.10
CA MET A 143 -9.73 -8.89 -0.58
C MET A 143 -10.15 -9.99 0.39
N GLU A 144 -10.00 -9.76 1.70
CA GLU A 144 -10.42 -10.70 2.74
C GLU A 144 -11.91 -11.02 2.64
N ARG A 145 -12.76 -10.00 2.45
CA ARG A 145 -14.21 -10.19 2.24
C ARG A 145 -14.52 -10.96 0.95
N GLU A 146 -13.88 -10.60 -0.16
CA GLU A 146 -14.07 -11.28 -1.45
C GLU A 146 -13.66 -12.74 -1.38
N PHE A 147 -12.56 -13.05 -0.68
CA PHE A 147 -12.02 -14.40 -0.54
C PHE A 147 -12.88 -15.26 0.39
N GLN A 148 -13.36 -14.69 1.50
CA GLN A 148 -14.29 -15.38 2.40
C GLN A 148 -15.59 -15.75 1.67
N ALA A 149 -16.12 -14.88 0.82
CA ALA A 149 -17.33 -15.14 0.03
C ALA A 149 -17.20 -16.35 -0.91
N ILE A 150 -15.97 -16.71 -1.30
CA ILE A 150 -15.66 -17.87 -2.16
C ILE A 150 -14.93 -18.99 -1.42
N GLY A 151 -15.05 -19.04 -0.08
CA GLY A 151 -14.51 -20.09 0.77
C GLY A 151 -12.98 -20.17 0.76
N LYS A 152 -12.31 -19.02 0.78
CA LYS A 152 -10.86 -18.90 0.90
C LYS A 152 -10.49 -18.01 2.09
N VAL A 153 -9.32 -18.27 2.67
CA VAL A 153 -8.74 -17.49 3.77
C VAL A 153 -7.34 -17.02 3.38
N LEU A 154 -7.06 -15.74 3.62
CA LEU A 154 -5.74 -15.16 3.36
C LEU A 154 -4.72 -15.69 4.38
N THR A 155 -3.49 -15.97 3.96
CA THR A 155 -2.46 -16.61 4.80
C THR A 155 -1.19 -15.79 4.98
N GLY A 156 -0.92 -14.82 4.10
CA GLY A 156 0.31 -14.04 4.16
C GLY A 156 0.40 -12.99 3.06
N GLU A 157 1.35 -12.08 3.20
CA GLU A 157 1.68 -11.07 2.19
C GLU A 157 3.20 -10.99 1.96
N PHE A 158 3.59 -10.82 0.70
CA PHE A 158 4.96 -10.62 0.27
C PHE A 158 5.09 -9.34 -0.57
N TYR A 159 6.08 -8.51 -0.23
CA TYR A 159 6.44 -7.31 -0.99
C TYR A 159 7.70 -7.53 -1.83
N PRO A 160 7.59 -7.49 -3.15
CA PRO A 160 8.75 -7.56 -4.04
C PRO A 160 9.66 -6.34 -3.93
N GLY A 161 9.35 -5.30 -3.15
CA GLY A 161 10.23 -4.13 -2.96
C GLY A 161 11.19 -4.21 -1.76
N LEU A 162 11.05 -5.22 -0.91
CA LEU A 162 11.84 -5.35 0.33
C LEU A 162 12.96 -6.38 0.15
N GLY A 163 14.22 -5.98 0.41
CA GLY A 163 15.35 -6.92 0.49
C GLY A 163 16.20 -7.09 -0.78
N GLY A 164 16.15 -6.16 -1.73
CA GLY A 164 17.06 -6.16 -2.90
C GLY A 164 16.57 -6.99 -4.09
N VAL A 165 15.25 -7.10 -4.25
CA VAL A 165 14.61 -7.79 -5.36
C VAL A 165 14.98 -7.19 -6.72
N ASP A 166 15.17 -8.08 -7.69
CA ASP A 166 15.59 -7.80 -9.07
C ASP A 166 14.62 -6.84 -9.78
N ALA A 167 15.18 -5.86 -10.51
CA ALA A 167 14.45 -4.97 -11.40
C ALA A 167 13.62 -5.73 -12.43
N ALA A 168 14.11 -6.89 -12.87
CA ALA A 168 13.40 -7.78 -13.77
C ALA A 168 12.05 -8.24 -13.21
N LEU A 169 11.90 -8.39 -11.88
CA LEU A 169 10.63 -8.81 -11.30
C LEU A 169 9.58 -7.71 -11.40
N MET A 170 9.94 -6.44 -11.21
CA MET A 170 8.99 -5.32 -11.32
C MET A 170 8.50 -5.14 -12.77
N GLU A 171 9.38 -5.25 -13.75
CA GLU A 171 9.01 -5.24 -15.17
C GLU A 171 8.10 -6.41 -15.52
N LYS A 172 8.39 -7.61 -14.98
CA LYS A 172 7.56 -8.80 -15.14
C LYS A 172 6.17 -8.61 -14.52
N ILE A 173 6.08 -8.05 -13.32
CA ILE A 173 4.81 -7.73 -12.66
C ILE A 173 4.00 -6.75 -13.51
N ALA A 174 4.59 -5.62 -13.92
CA ALA A 174 3.91 -4.59 -14.69
C ALA A 174 3.40 -5.11 -16.04
N SER A 175 4.24 -5.86 -16.76
CA SER A 175 3.88 -6.44 -18.06
C SER A 175 2.80 -7.52 -17.95
N ARG A 176 2.92 -8.46 -16.99
CA ARG A 176 1.94 -9.54 -16.80
C ARG A 176 0.56 -9.02 -16.41
N LEU A 177 0.49 -7.97 -15.61
CA LEU A 177 -0.78 -7.37 -15.21
C LEU A 177 -1.35 -6.38 -16.23
N GLY A 178 -0.56 -6.00 -17.25
CA GLY A 178 -0.94 -4.94 -18.18
C GLY A 178 -1.18 -3.61 -17.45
N THR A 179 -0.33 -3.28 -16.47
CA THR A 179 -0.59 -2.16 -15.55
C THR A 179 -0.58 -0.80 -16.25
N ARG A 180 0.16 -0.67 -17.36
CA ARG A 180 0.21 0.58 -18.14
C ARG A 180 -1.17 0.90 -18.72
N ASP A 181 -1.80 -0.09 -19.34
CA ASP A 181 -3.05 0.11 -20.06
C ASP A 181 -4.26 0.16 -19.11
N THR A 182 -4.17 -0.54 -17.97
CA THR A 182 -5.28 -0.62 -17.01
C THR A 182 -5.28 0.53 -15.99
N ILE A 183 -4.12 0.78 -15.36
CA ILE A 183 -4.01 1.73 -14.23
C ILE A 183 -2.97 2.83 -14.46
N GLY A 184 -2.35 2.90 -15.64
CA GLY A 184 -1.35 3.92 -15.96
C GLY A 184 0.00 3.72 -15.24
N VAL A 185 0.28 2.51 -14.78
CA VAL A 185 1.51 2.18 -14.04
C VAL A 185 2.49 1.42 -14.93
N GLU A 186 3.76 1.78 -14.88
CA GLU A 186 4.83 1.08 -15.56
C GLU A 186 6.08 0.96 -14.71
N ALA A 187 6.89 -0.06 -14.95
CA ALA A 187 8.23 -0.14 -14.39
C ALA A 187 9.18 0.75 -15.21
N ARG A 188 9.95 1.61 -14.55
CA ARG A 188 10.99 2.46 -15.15
C ARG A 188 12.28 2.32 -14.35
N SER A 189 13.39 2.08 -15.08
CA SER A 189 14.75 1.95 -14.52
C SER A 189 14.83 1.01 -13.30
N VAL A 190 16.00 0.87 -12.68
CA VAL A 190 16.33 0.04 -11.48
C VAL A 190 15.18 -0.17 -10.47
N SER A 191 14.26 -1.10 -10.79
CA SER A 191 13.18 -1.61 -9.94
C SER A 191 12.10 -0.62 -9.47
N MET A 192 11.89 0.52 -10.12
CA MET A 192 10.89 1.51 -9.66
C MET A 192 9.62 1.51 -10.51
N LEU A 193 8.47 1.52 -9.85
CA LEU A 193 7.18 1.76 -10.50
C LEU A 193 6.93 3.27 -10.64
N HIS A 194 6.35 3.66 -11.77
CA HIS A 194 5.91 5.01 -12.05
C HIS A 194 4.40 5.01 -12.32
N PRO A 195 3.59 5.89 -11.67
CA PRO A 195 3.96 6.96 -10.71
C PRO A 195 4.64 6.47 -9.43
N ARG A 196 5.38 7.33 -8.71
CA ARG A 196 6.12 6.95 -7.48
C ARG A 196 5.22 6.54 -6.33
N LYS A 197 3.99 7.06 -6.27
CA LYS A 197 2.96 6.62 -5.29
C LYS A 197 2.26 5.36 -5.78
N THR A 198 3.05 4.31 -5.96
CA THR A 198 2.62 3.00 -6.45
C THR A 198 3.31 1.91 -5.66
N GLN A 199 2.58 0.84 -5.37
CA GLN A 199 3.11 -0.35 -4.70
C GLN A 199 2.58 -1.62 -5.36
N CYS A 200 3.25 -2.73 -5.06
CA CYS A 200 2.77 -4.04 -5.42
C CYS A 200 3.03 -5.04 -4.28
N SER A 201 2.19 -6.07 -4.21
CA SER A 201 2.35 -7.19 -3.30
C SER A 201 1.71 -8.45 -3.84
N PHE A 202 2.19 -9.59 -3.33
CA PHE A 202 1.56 -10.88 -3.48
C PHE A 202 0.87 -11.24 -2.17
N VAL A 203 -0.40 -11.63 -2.23
CA VAL A 203 -1.15 -12.10 -1.06
C VAL A 203 -1.50 -13.56 -1.27
N GLY A 204 -1.12 -14.43 -0.32
CA GLY A 204 -1.40 -15.86 -0.35
C GLY A 204 -2.75 -16.19 0.27
N ALA A 205 -3.39 -17.25 -0.21
CA ALA A 205 -4.62 -17.77 0.36
C ALA A 205 -4.73 -19.30 0.25
N VAL A 206 -5.54 -19.90 1.13
CA VAL A 206 -5.88 -21.33 1.14
C VAL A 206 -7.38 -21.54 1.08
N ALA A 207 -7.82 -22.73 0.69
CA ALA A 207 -9.22 -23.11 0.79
C ALA A 207 -9.63 -23.24 2.27
N GLY A 208 -10.78 -22.69 2.63
CA GLY A 208 -11.29 -22.73 3.99
C GLY A 208 -12.32 -21.64 4.27
N THR A 209 -13.13 -21.86 5.30
CA THR A 209 -14.15 -20.91 5.76
C THR A 209 -13.94 -20.49 7.22
N ALA A 210 -12.78 -20.84 7.80
CA ALA A 210 -12.46 -20.48 9.19
C ALA A 210 -12.39 -18.95 9.34
N GLN A 211 -12.66 -18.46 10.55
CA GLN A 211 -12.43 -17.05 10.88
C GLN A 211 -10.97 -16.72 10.59
N SER A 212 -10.78 -15.80 9.66
CA SER A 212 -9.48 -15.31 9.25
C SER A 212 -8.67 -14.84 10.45
N SER A 213 -7.47 -15.39 10.62
CA SER A 213 -6.41 -14.64 11.29
C SER A 213 -5.96 -13.59 10.30
N ARG A 214 -6.32 -12.32 10.55
CA ARG A 214 -5.91 -11.17 9.75
C ARG A 214 -4.47 -11.33 9.30
N VAL A 215 -4.20 -11.13 8.00
CA VAL A 215 -2.86 -11.26 7.41
C VAL A 215 -1.87 -10.49 8.28
N VAL A 216 -0.96 -11.21 8.94
CA VAL A 216 0.06 -10.59 9.78
C VAL A 216 1.14 -10.07 8.85
N ILE A 217 1.08 -8.78 8.55
CA ILE A 217 2.19 -8.09 7.90
C ILE A 217 3.26 -7.90 8.97
N GLU A 218 4.43 -8.49 8.76
CA GLU A 218 5.63 -8.16 9.54
C GLU A 218 6.41 -7.07 8.81
N PRO A 219 6.18 -5.78 9.12
CA PRO A 219 6.90 -4.74 8.45
C PRO A 219 8.33 -4.74 8.99
N LYS A 220 9.31 -4.81 8.09
CA LYS A 220 10.73 -4.74 8.46
C LYS A 220 11.25 -3.31 8.40
N PRO A 221 12.02 -2.84 9.40
CA PRO A 221 12.61 -1.50 9.37
C PRO A 221 13.46 -1.30 8.13
N CYS A 222 13.45 -0.08 7.58
CA CYS A 222 14.34 0.26 6.49
C CYS A 222 15.79 0.31 7.00
N VAL A 223 16.74 -0.33 6.29
CA VAL A 223 18.17 -0.31 6.67
C VAL A 223 18.72 1.12 6.81
N PRO A 224 18.36 2.10 5.95
CA PRO A 224 18.86 3.47 6.10
C PRO A 224 18.46 4.18 7.40
N CYS A 225 17.34 3.79 8.02
CA CYS A 225 16.69 4.61 9.04
C CYS A 225 16.38 3.88 10.35
N GLN A 226 16.35 2.54 10.34
CA GLN A 226 15.82 1.71 11.42
C GLN A 226 14.44 2.18 11.94
N GLY A 227 13.66 2.86 11.10
CA GLY A 227 12.38 3.47 11.45
C GLY A 227 12.50 4.82 12.19
N GLU A 228 13.22 4.87 13.31
CA GLU A 228 13.10 5.96 14.29
C GLU A 228 13.59 7.33 13.80
N ARG A 229 14.58 7.36 12.91
CA ARG A 229 15.17 8.61 12.37
C ARG A 229 14.55 9.05 11.05
N CYS A 230 13.60 8.29 10.50
CA CYS A 230 12.97 8.61 9.23
C CYS A 230 11.86 9.65 9.42
N LEU A 231 11.98 10.81 8.76
CA LEU A 231 10.95 11.84 8.83
C LEU A 231 9.60 11.32 8.29
N TYR A 232 9.59 10.52 7.22
CA TYR A 232 8.36 9.89 6.74
C TYR A 232 7.72 8.96 7.79
N HIS A 233 8.53 8.22 8.55
CA HIS A 233 8.02 7.40 9.65
C HIS A 233 7.42 8.26 10.78
N GLN A 234 8.14 9.30 11.19
CA GLN A 234 7.70 10.22 12.25
C GLN A 234 6.41 10.97 11.88
N LEU A 235 6.16 11.16 10.58
CA LEU A 235 4.96 11.81 10.06
C LEU A 235 3.81 10.82 9.73
N GLY A 236 4.04 9.51 9.85
CA GLY A 236 3.05 8.46 9.57
C GLY A 236 3.05 7.91 8.13
N GLY A 237 3.84 8.49 7.22
CA GLY A 237 3.94 8.06 5.82
C GLY A 237 4.93 6.91 5.58
N CYS A 238 4.89 5.86 6.39
CA CYS A 238 5.82 4.72 6.31
C CYS A 238 5.09 3.37 6.48
N HIS A 239 5.57 2.31 5.85
CA HIS A 239 5.01 0.95 5.95
C HIS A 239 5.03 0.39 7.38
N MET A 240 5.88 0.92 8.26
CA MET A 240 5.85 0.61 9.71
C MET A 240 4.51 1.00 10.36
N ALA A 241 3.80 2.00 9.81
CA ALA A 241 2.53 2.45 10.34
C ALA A 241 1.39 1.44 10.11
N LEU A 242 1.54 0.53 9.13
CA LEU A 242 0.58 -0.55 8.86
C LEU A 242 0.35 -1.44 10.11
N VAL A 243 1.33 -1.53 11.02
CA VAL A 243 1.22 -2.32 12.26
C VAL A 243 0.44 -1.64 13.37
N LYS A 244 0.33 -0.31 13.40
CA LYS A 244 -0.37 0.38 14.50
C LYS A 244 -1.88 0.12 14.48
N GLY A 245 -2.46 -0.20 13.32
CA GLY A 245 -3.86 -0.64 13.19
C GLY A 245 -4.14 -2.11 13.52
N LEU A 246 -3.11 -2.91 13.88
CA LEU A 246 -3.22 -4.33 14.20
C LEU A 246 -3.30 -4.62 15.72
N ARG A 247 -3.08 -3.63 16.60
CA ARG A 247 -3.11 -3.80 18.07
C ARG A 247 -4.53 -3.71 18.68
N GLY A 248 -5.56 -4.08 17.92
CA GLY A 248 -6.94 -4.21 18.41
C GLY A 248 -7.34 -5.62 18.85
N GLY A 249 -6.48 -6.63 18.63
CA GLY A 249 -6.66 -7.98 19.14
C GLY A 249 -6.07 -8.13 20.54
N SER A 250 -6.89 -8.55 21.49
CA SER A 250 -6.51 -8.85 22.87
C SER A 250 -5.17 -9.60 22.97
N ARG A 251 -4.25 -9.09 23.78
CA ARG A 251 -3.10 -9.88 24.26
C ARG A 251 -3.66 -11.10 24.98
N LEU A 252 -3.51 -12.28 24.40
CA LEU A 252 -3.43 -13.48 25.22
C LEU A 252 -2.13 -13.33 26.02
N SER A 253 -2.28 -13.17 27.33
CA SER A 253 -1.18 -13.07 28.27
C SER A 253 -0.33 -14.33 28.22
N GLU A 254 0.97 -14.17 27.96
CA GLU A 254 2.02 -15.17 28.24
C GLU A 254 2.21 -15.32 29.75
N ALA A 255 1.22 -15.89 30.41
CA ALA A 255 1.30 -16.30 31.80
C ALA A 255 0.53 -17.61 31.93
N ASP A 256 1.07 -18.69 31.36
CA ASP A 256 0.86 -20.09 31.77
C ASP A 256 1.70 -21.00 30.87
N ALA A 257 3.01 -20.84 30.94
CA ALA A 257 3.96 -21.84 30.47
C ALA A 257 5.22 -21.75 31.34
N LYS A 258 5.13 -22.33 32.54
CA LYS A 258 6.30 -22.91 33.20
C LYS A 258 6.10 -24.42 33.28
N PRO A 259 7.18 -25.20 33.11
CA PRO A 259 7.11 -26.66 33.14
C PRO A 259 6.67 -27.20 34.50
#